data_AF-A0A3C1S1P2-F1
#
_entry.id   AF-A0A3C1S1P2-F1
#
_cell.length_a   1.000
_cell.length_b   1.000
_cell.length_c   1.000
_cell.angle_alpha   90.00
_cell.angle_beta   90.00
_cell.angle_gamma   90.00
#
_symmetry.space_group_name_H-M   'P 1'
#
loop_
_entity.id
_entity.type
_entity.pdbx_description
1 polymer ?
#
loop_
_entity_poly.entity_id
_entity_poly.type
_entity_poly.pdbx_seq_one_letter_code
_entity_poly.pdbx_strand_id
1 'polypeptide(L)'
;MVLIVFENNQPLERGIYNIGYISLSTFFFYQTLWKKRYGNKKVDFKFLDELNFNLTKRQKEIIIEIYKNPEKSYTDLSEKLNISRSTFTTHTTAIYKSLGVSNKSKKGLIAFLDLKRANF
;
A
#
# COMPACT_ATOMS: atom_id res chain seq x y z
N MET A 1 -3.18 -7.90 -35.32
CA MET A 1 -2.29 -8.69 -34.45
C MET A 1 -1.11 -9.11 -35.30
N VAL A 2 0.01 -8.39 -35.20
CA VAL A 2 1.20 -8.68 -36.01
C VAL A 2 1.98 -9.78 -35.29
N LEU A 3 1.98 -10.97 -35.88
CA LEU A 3 2.80 -12.09 -35.42
C LEU A 3 4.15 -11.94 -36.13
N ILE A 4 5.14 -11.45 -35.40
CA ILE A 4 6.52 -11.39 -35.91
C ILE A 4 7.02 -12.84 -35.84
N VAL A 5 7.06 -13.51 -37.01
CA VAL A 5 7.53 -14.89 -37.17
C VAL A 5 8.94 -14.84 -37.74
N PHE A 6 9.94 -15.05 -36.89
CA PHE A 6 11.31 -15.30 -37.28
C PHE A 6 11.49 -16.80 -37.52
N GLU A 7 11.39 -17.20 -38.77
CA GLU A 7 11.46 -18.60 -39.24
C GLU A 7 12.66 -19.40 -38.69
N ASN A 8 13.79 -18.72 -38.43
CA ASN A 8 15.02 -19.33 -37.89
C ASN A 8 15.29 -19.08 -36.38
N ASN A 9 14.47 -18.28 -35.68
CA ASN A 9 14.70 -17.92 -34.27
C ASN A 9 13.61 -18.45 -33.32
N GLN A 10 12.96 -19.56 -33.68
CA GLN A 10 11.99 -20.28 -32.84
C GLN A 10 12.39 -20.45 -31.35
N PRO A 11 13.65 -20.78 -30.98
CA PRO A 11 14.03 -20.87 -29.56
C PRO A 11 14.00 -19.51 -28.86
N LEU A 12 14.35 -18.43 -29.55
CA LEU A 12 14.34 -17.06 -29.00
C LEU A 12 12.90 -16.55 -28.81
N GLU A 13 12.02 -16.83 -29.77
CA GLU A 13 10.58 -16.49 -29.66
C GLU A 13 9.92 -17.18 -28.47
N ARG A 14 10.19 -18.48 -28.29
CA ARG A 14 9.69 -19.25 -27.13
C ARG A 14 10.27 -18.70 -25.83
N GLY A 15 11.55 -18.31 -25.82
CA GLY A 15 12.18 -17.66 -24.67
C GLY A 15 11.48 -16.37 -24.27
N ILE A 16 11.27 -15.46 -25.22
CA ILE A 16 10.59 -14.17 -24.99
C ILE A 16 9.14 -14.38 -24.56
N TYR A 17 8.42 -15.30 -25.20
CA TYR A 17 7.04 -15.64 -24.85
C TYR A 17 6.95 -16.16 -23.42
N ASN A 18 7.81 -17.12 -23.03
CA ASN A 18 7.83 -17.69 -21.70
C ASN A 18 8.19 -16.64 -20.64
N ILE A 19 9.19 -15.79 -20.90
CA ILE A 19 9.58 -14.71 -19.98
C ILE A 19 8.42 -13.71 -19.80
N GLY A 20 7.78 -13.31 -20.91
CA GLY A 20 6.62 -12.42 -20.88
C GLY A 20 5.46 -13.03 -20.11
N TYR A 21 5.14 -14.30 -20.38
CA TYR A 21 4.07 -15.04 -19.70
C TYR A 21 4.31 -15.20 -18.19
N ILE A 22 5.52 -15.57 -17.79
CA ILE A 22 5.89 -15.69 -16.36
C ILE A 22 5.81 -14.34 -15.67
N SER A 23 6.30 -13.27 -16.31
CA SER A 23 6.28 -11.92 -15.76
C SER A 23 4.85 -11.42 -15.55
N LEU A 24 3.97 -11.60 -16.54
CA LEU A 24 2.57 -11.21 -16.46
C LEU A 24 1.82 -12.02 -15.40
N SER A 25 2.02 -13.34 -15.39
CA SER A 25 1.38 -14.24 -14.43
C SER A 25 1.79 -13.90 -13.00
N THR A 26 3.07 -13.63 -12.79
CA THR A 26 3.60 -13.22 -11.48
C THR A 26 3.00 -11.87 -11.06
N PHE A 27 2.93 -10.89 -11.96
CA PHE A 27 2.33 -9.59 -11.69
C PHE A 27 0.86 -9.70 -11.26
N PHE A 28 0.04 -10.43 -12.02
CA PHE A 28 -1.38 -10.63 -11.70
C PHE A 28 -1.57 -11.42 -10.40
N PHE A 29 -0.75 -12.45 -10.17
CA PHE A 29 -0.80 -13.22 -8.92
C PHE A 29 -0.53 -12.34 -7.70
N TYR A 30 0.50 -11.48 -7.76
CA TYR A 30 0.78 -10.51 -6.69
C TYR A 30 -0.36 -9.51 -6.50
N GLN A 31 -0.95 -9.02 -7.59
CA GLN A 31 -2.06 -8.07 -7.54
C GLN A 31 -3.30 -8.70 -6.87
N THR A 32 -3.63 -9.94 -7.22
CA THR A 32 -4.75 -10.69 -6.62
C THR A 32 -4.54 -10.96 -5.14
N LEU A 33 -3.34 -11.41 -4.73
CA LEU A 33 -3.01 -11.62 -3.32
C LEU A 33 -3.13 -10.32 -2.51
N TRP A 34 -2.68 -9.20 -3.07
CA TRP A 34 -2.80 -7.89 -2.43
C TRP A 34 -4.25 -7.45 -2.23
N LYS A 35 -5.07 -7.56 -3.29
CA LYS A 35 -6.49 -7.19 -3.22
C LYS A 35 -7.24 -8.03 -2.18
N LYS A 36 -6.91 -9.32 -2.05
CA LYS A 36 -7.53 -10.21 -1.06
C LYS A 36 -7.12 -9.87 0.39
N ARG A 37 -5.90 -9.34 0.60
CA ARG A 37 -5.38 -9.04 1.95
C ARG A 37 -5.79 -7.66 2.48
N TYR A 38 -6.09 -6.71 1.59
CA TYR A 38 -6.40 -5.32 1.95
C TYR A 38 -7.75 -4.81 1.45
N GLY A 39 -8.51 -5.62 0.70
CA GLY A 39 -9.85 -5.26 0.25
C GLY A 39 -10.81 -5.08 1.44
N ASN A 40 -11.31 -3.85 1.60
CA ASN A 40 -12.35 -3.47 2.57
C ASN A 40 -11.98 -3.61 4.05
N LYS A 41 -10.77 -3.20 4.45
CA LYS A 41 -10.53 -2.98 5.88
C LYS A 41 -11.15 -1.65 6.33
N LYS A 42 -12.27 -1.73 7.05
CA LYS A 42 -12.85 -0.58 7.76
C LYS A 42 -12.01 -0.32 9.01
N VAL A 43 -11.30 0.81 9.02
CA VAL A 43 -10.73 1.42 10.23
C VAL A 43 -11.46 2.73 10.45
N ASP A 44 -12.01 2.86 11.64
CA ASP A 44 -12.79 4.01 12.07
C ASP A 44 -12.04 4.78 13.17
N PHE A 45 -12.41 6.05 13.36
CA PHE A 45 -11.80 6.91 14.38
C PHE A 45 -11.87 6.30 15.79
N LYS A 46 -12.96 5.58 16.10
CA LYS A 46 -13.17 4.94 17.40
C LYS A 46 -12.05 3.96 17.77
N PHE A 47 -11.58 3.16 16.80
CA PHE A 47 -10.44 2.25 17.00
C PHE A 47 -9.15 3.01 17.30
N LEU A 48 -8.92 4.14 16.61
CA LEU A 48 -7.73 4.96 16.86
C LEU A 48 -7.78 5.67 18.21
N ASP A 49 -8.98 6.01 18.70
CA ASP A 49 -9.20 6.58 20.04
C ASP A 49 -8.97 5.55 21.14
N GLU A 50 -9.43 4.31 20.95
CA GLU A 50 -9.22 3.19 21.88
C GLU A 50 -7.74 2.83 22.07
N LEU A 51 -6.91 3.07 21.06
CA LEU A 51 -5.47 2.87 21.14
C LEU A 51 -4.73 3.89 22.04
N ASN A 52 -5.45 4.88 22.59
CA ASN A 52 -4.96 5.88 23.54
C ASN A 52 -3.69 6.62 23.09
N PHE A 53 -3.47 6.71 21.78
CA PHE A 53 -2.39 7.51 21.22
C PHE A 53 -2.81 8.97 21.21
N ASN A 54 -1.94 9.87 21.68
CA ASN A 54 -2.15 11.31 21.63
C ASN A 54 -1.97 11.84 20.20
N LEU A 55 -2.89 11.45 19.31
CA LEU A 55 -2.92 11.81 17.90
C LEU A 55 -3.94 12.93 17.67
N THR A 56 -3.54 13.92 16.87
CA THR A 56 -4.46 14.98 16.46
C THR A 56 -5.51 14.43 15.50
N LYS A 57 -6.66 15.12 15.39
CA LYS A 57 -7.72 14.75 14.43
C LYS A 57 -7.19 14.59 13.00
N ARG A 58 -6.28 15.50 12.60
CA ARG A 58 -5.67 15.48 11.28
C ARG A 58 -4.74 14.29 11.06
N GLN A 59 -3.98 13.90 12.08
CA GLN A 59 -3.14 12.70 12.03
C GLN A 59 -4.00 11.43 11.92
N LYS A 60 -5.13 11.36 12.63
CA LYS A 60 -6.08 10.25 12.52
C LYS A 60 -6.65 10.13 11.12
N GLU A 61 -7.05 11.23 10.50
CA GLU A 61 -7.50 11.26 9.10
C GLU A 61 -6.44 10.70 8.14
N ILE A 62 -5.18 11.13 8.29
CA ILE A 62 -4.06 10.64 7.47
C ILE A 62 -3.87 9.13 7.65
N ILE A 63 -3.91 8.61 8.88
CA ILE A 63 -3.78 7.19 9.16
C ILE A 63 -4.92 6.39 8.50
N ILE A 64 -6.17 6.85 8.66
CA ILE A 64 -7.34 6.22 8.07
C ILE A 64 -7.20 6.16 6.55
N GLU A 65 -6.77 7.26 5.93
CA GLU A 65 -6.64 7.35 4.48
C GLU A 65 -5.52 6.45 3.95
N ILE A 66 -4.38 6.39 4.66
CA ILE A 66 -3.28 5.44 4.38
C ILE A 66 -3.74 3.99 4.49
N TYR A 67 -4.58 3.68 5.48
CA TYR A 67 -5.04 2.32 5.75
C TYR A 67 -6.15 1.88 4.77
N LYS A 68 -7.03 2.80 4.36
CA LYS A 68 -8.08 2.55 3.36
C LYS A 68 -7.52 2.36 1.95
N ASN A 69 -6.49 3.13 1.60
CA ASN A 69 -5.88 3.12 0.27
C ASN A 69 -4.37 2.82 0.36
N PRO A 70 -3.98 1.60 0.79
CA PRO A 70 -2.57 1.24 1.01
C PRO A 70 -1.73 1.22 -0.28
N GLU A 71 -2.34 1.07 -1.44
CA GLU A 71 -1.71 1.10 -2.77
C GLU A 71 -1.36 2.51 -3.26
N LYS A 72 -2.10 3.53 -2.83
CA LYS A 72 -1.88 4.90 -3.31
C LYS A 72 -0.54 5.47 -2.85
N SER A 73 0.10 6.25 -3.70
CA SER A 73 1.33 6.95 -3.32
C SER A 73 1.02 8.04 -2.28
N TYR A 74 2.05 8.51 -1.55
CA TYR A 74 1.86 9.64 -0.64
C TYR A 74 1.44 10.91 -1.38
N THR A 75 1.80 11.05 -2.65
CA THR A 75 1.35 12.15 -3.50
C THR A 75 -0.16 12.10 -3.66
N ASP A 76 -0.70 10.97 -4.13
CA ASP A 76 -2.14 10.82 -4.37
C ASP A 76 -2.96 10.95 -3.09
N LEU A 77 -2.42 10.46 -1.96
CA LEU A 77 -3.03 10.59 -0.65
C LEU A 77 -3.02 12.04 -0.16
N SER A 78 -1.94 12.78 -0.41
CA SER A 78 -1.82 14.19 -0.02
C SER A 78 -2.79 15.07 -0.81
N GLU A 79 -2.95 14.82 -2.11
CA GLU A 79 -3.92 15.49 -2.97
C GLU A 79 -5.35 15.20 -2.52
N LYS A 80 -5.67 13.93 -2.22
CA LYS A 80 -7.00 13.56 -1.73
C LYS A 80 -7.35 14.22 -0.40
N LEU A 81 -6.37 14.45 0.47
CA LEU A 81 -6.54 15.16 1.73
C LEU A 81 -6.40 16.68 1.58
N ASN A 82 -6.16 17.19 0.38
CA ASN A 82 -5.94 18.60 0.06
C ASN A 82 -4.82 19.24 0.92
N ILE A 83 -3.68 18.54 1.04
CA ILE A 83 -2.48 19.01 1.74
C ILE A 83 -1.24 18.83 0.89
N SER A 84 -0.24 19.69 1.10
CA SER A 84 1.03 19.55 0.42
C SER A 84 1.74 18.26 0.82
N ARG A 85 2.52 17.70 -0.11
CA ARG A 85 3.32 16.49 0.12
C ARG A 85 4.31 16.64 1.29
N SER A 86 4.90 17.83 1.45
CA SER A 86 5.79 18.14 2.57
C SER A 86 5.05 18.05 3.91
N THR A 87 3.88 18.67 4.02
CA THR A 87 3.03 18.60 5.21
C THR A 87 2.57 17.18 5.51
N PHE A 88 2.18 16.42 4.48
CA PHE A 88 1.83 15.01 4.63
C PHE A 88 2.98 14.19 5.22
N THR A 89 4.21 14.42 4.73
CA THR A 89 5.43 13.73 5.21
C THR A 89 5.76 14.09 6.65
N THR A 90 5.62 15.36 7.03
CA THR A 90 5.79 15.82 8.42
C THR A 90 4.79 15.14 9.34
N HIS A 91 3.51 15.11 8.97
CA HIS A 91 2.48 14.44 9.76
C HIS A 91 2.71 12.94 9.88
N THR A 92 3.07 12.24 8.79
CA THR A 92 3.37 10.80 8.85
C THR A 92 4.58 10.50 9.73
N THR A 93 5.61 11.35 9.70
CA THR A 93 6.77 11.23 10.59
C THR A 93 6.37 11.39 12.06
N ALA A 94 5.53 12.38 12.36
CA ALA A 94 5.00 12.58 13.71
C ALA A 94 4.14 11.38 14.15
N ILE A 95 3.29 10.86 13.26
CA ILE A 95 2.50 9.64 13.49
C ILE A 95 3.40 8.46 13.86
N TYR A 96 4.47 8.20 13.10
CA TYR A 96 5.38 7.09 13.40
C TYR A 96 6.05 7.24 14.77
N LYS A 97 6.42 8.47 15.15
CA LYS A 97 6.96 8.75 16.48
C LYS A 97 5.92 8.51 17.57
N SER A 98 4.70 9.04 17.41
CA SER A 98 3.61 8.90 18.39
C SER A 98 3.18 7.44 18.59
N LEU A 99 3.22 6.62 17.53
CA LEU A 99 2.85 5.22 17.57
C LEU A 99 4.02 4.29 17.98
N GLY A 100 5.25 4.81 18.09
CA GLY A 100 6.43 4.00 18.39
C GLY A 100 6.77 2.96 17.32
N VAL A 101 6.35 3.17 16.07
CA VAL A 101 6.55 2.19 14.99
C VAL A 101 8.02 2.19 14.57
N SER A 102 8.70 1.06 14.75
CA SER A 102 10.10 0.88 14.37
C SER A 102 10.32 0.97 12.85
N ASN A 103 9.40 0.40 12.07
CA ASN A 103 9.43 0.42 10.62
C ASN A 103 8.63 1.62 10.06
N LYS A 104 9.33 2.70 9.70
CA LYS A 104 8.77 3.96 9.16
C LYS A 104 8.26 3.85 7.71
N SER A 105 7.75 2.69 7.32
CA SER A 105 7.12 2.46 6.02
C SER A 105 5.60 2.38 6.15
N LYS A 106 4.90 2.69 5.06
CA LYS A 106 3.45 2.53 4.97
C LYS A 106 3.01 1.11 5.35
N LYS A 107 3.75 0.10 4.89
CA LYS A 107 3.52 -1.31 5.23
C LYS A 107 3.73 -1.59 6.72
N GLY A 108 4.77 -1.01 7.32
CA GLY A 108 5.05 -1.12 8.75
C GLY A 108 3.92 -0.56 9.61
N LEU A 109 3.39 0.61 9.24
CA LEU A 109 2.24 1.21 9.92
C LEU A 109 0.99 0.32 9.84
N ILE A 110 0.69 -0.19 8.65
CA ILE A 110 -0.48 -1.04 8.44
C ILE A 110 -0.35 -2.34 9.24
N ALA A 111 0.83 -2.96 9.22
CA ALA A 111 1.11 -4.15 10.00
C ALA A 111 0.97 -3.91 11.51
N PHE A 112 1.44 -2.76 12.00
CA PHE A 112 1.27 -2.36 13.40
C PHE A 112 -0.21 -2.21 13.79
N LEU A 113 -0.99 -1.53 12.95
CA LEU A 113 -2.43 -1.36 13.18
C LEU A 113 -3.19 -2.70 13.12
N ASP A 114 -2.82 -3.59 12.20
CA ASP A 114 -3.38 -4.93 12.12
C ASP A 114 -3.06 -5.77 13.36
N LEU A 115 -1.82 -5.71 13.86
CA LEU A 115 -1.42 -6.41 15.10
C LEU A 115 -2.19 -5.88 16.31
N LYS A 116 -2.32 -4.56 16.43
CA LYS A 116 -3.10 -3.97 17.51
C LYS A 116 -4.57 -4.37 17.43
N ARG A 117 -5.16 -4.37 16.25
CA ARG A 117 -6.54 -4.80 16.03
C ARG A 117 -6.78 -6.27 16.38
N ALA A 118 -5.81 -7.16 16.15
CA ALA A 118 -5.96 -8.58 16.48
C ALA A 118 -5.94 -8.87 18.00
N ASN A 119 -5.50 -7.91 18.81
CA ASN A 119 -5.40 -8.04 20.28
C ASN A 119 -6.54 -7.33 21.03
N PHE A 120 -7.50 -6.73 20.31
CA PHE A 120 -8.73 -6.13 20.82
C PHE A 120 -9.93 -6.91 20.30
#